data_AF-A0AAE2SYE5-F1
#
_entry.id   AF-A0AAE2SYE5-F1
#
_cell.length_a   1.000
_cell.length_b   1.000
_cell.length_c   1.000
_cell.angle_alpha   90.00
_cell.angle_beta   90.00
_cell.angle_gamma   90.00
#
_symmetry.space_group_name_H-M   'P 1'
#
loop_
_entity.id
_entity.type
_entity.pdbx_description
1 polymer ?
#
loop_
_entity_poly.entity_id
_entity_poly.type
_entity_poly.pdbx_seq_one_letter_code
_entity_poly.pdbx_strand_id
1 'polypeptide(L)' 'MREKRLRDLEKIAETVRSLATPGMEPKALIAAVRERHPEASKKRIAQAAFLSVILSAEHEPEEVQALHDLAMETRDDS' A
#
# COMPACT_ATOMS: atom_id res chain seq x y z
N MET A 1 8.70 -19.52 -7.76
CA MET A 1 8.49 -18.22 -8.45
C MET A 1 7.31 -17.41 -7.90
N ARG A 2 6.12 -17.99 -7.70
CA ARG A 2 4.95 -17.25 -7.16
C ARG A 2 5.14 -16.76 -5.73
N GLU A 3 5.65 -17.60 -4.83
CA GLU A 3 5.88 -17.22 -3.43
C GLU A 3 6.88 -16.07 -3.26
N LYS A 4 7.96 -16.03 -4.04
CA LYS A 4 8.95 -14.94 -3.95
C LYS A 4 8.30 -13.59 -4.27
N ARG A 5 7.45 -13.55 -5.30
CA ARG A 5 6.70 -12.33 -5.66
C ARG A 5 5.67 -11.93 -4.61
N LEU A 6 5.10 -12.89 -3.89
CA LEU A 6 4.18 -12.62 -2.79
C LEU A 6 4.93 -12.04 -1.59
N ARG A 7 6.06 -12.65 -1.20
CA ARG A 7 6.92 -12.13 -0.13
C ARG A 7 7.46 -10.73 -0.42
N ASP A 8 7.79 -10.44 -1.69
CA ASP A 8 8.19 -9.10 -2.11
C ASP A 8 7.02 -8.11 -2.00
N LEU A 9 5.80 -8.55 -2.31
CA LEU A 9 4.60 -7.72 -2.19
C LEU A 9 4.23 -7.45 -0.72
N GLU A 10 4.37 -8.45 0.16
CA GLU A 10 4.17 -8.34 1.61
C GLU A 10 5.14 -7.33 2.25
N LYS A 11 6.42 -7.35 1.84
CA LYS A 11 7.41 -6.35 2.30
C LYS A 11 7.06 -4.92 1.89
N ILE A 12 6.56 -4.75 0.66
CA ILE A 12 6.08 -3.44 0.20
C ILE A 12 4.83 -3.06 1.00
N ALA A 13 3.93 -4.00 1.31
CA ALA A 13 2.71 -3.74 2.07
C ALA A 13 3.03 -3.31 3.51
N GLU A 14 3.97 -4.00 4.17
CA GLU A 14 4.48 -3.61 5.49
C GLU A 14 5.10 -2.20 5.47
N THR A 15 5.84 -1.89 4.40
CA THR A 15 6.40 -0.55 4.22
C THR A 15 5.32 0.50 4.02
N VAL A 16 4.31 0.21 3.19
CA VAL A 16 3.15 1.08 2.98
C VAL A 16 2.44 1.35 4.30
N ARG A 17 2.16 0.30 5.09
CA ARG A 17 1.54 0.42 6.42
C ARG A 17 2.34 1.30 7.36
N SER A 18 3.68 1.14 7.38
CA SER A 18 4.56 1.93 8.25
C SER A 18 4.65 3.42 7.87
N LEU A 19 4.36 3.75 6.62
CA LEU A 19 4.48 5.11 6.08
C LEU A 19 3.12 5.81 5.96
N ALA A 20 2.04 5.05 5.76
CA ALA A 20 0.69 5.57 5.64
C ALA A 20 0.27 6.22 6.96
N THR A 21 -0.10 7.50 6.87
CA THR A 21 -0.65 8.26 7.99
C THR A 21 -1.97 8.88 7.58
N PRO A 22 -2.94 9.06 8.49
CA PRO A 22 -4.20 9.72 8.17
C PRO A 22 -3.96 11.12 7.59
N GLY A 23 -4.57 11.41 6.43
CA GLY A 23 -4.39 12.69 5.73
C GLY A 23 -3.14 12.80 4.85
N MET A 24 -2.37 11.73 4.69
CA MET A 24 -1.23 11.71 3.76
C MET A 24 -1.70 11.64 2.31
N GLU A 25 -1.13 12.47 1.44
CA GLU A 25 -1.45 12.42 0.01
C GLU A 25 -0.95 11.12 -0.65
N PRO A 26 -1.75 10.50 -1.54
CA PRO A 26 -1.37 9.27 -2.26
C PRO A 26 -0.03 9.38 -2.99
N LYS A 27 0.27 10.55 -3.57
CA LYS A 27 1.52 10.81 -4.30
C LYS A 27 2.73 10.84 -3.36
N ALA A 28 2.57 11.43 -2.17
CA ALA A 28 3.62 11.47 -1.16
C ALA A 28 3.94 10.06 -0.64
N LEU A 29 2.91 9.24 -0.42
CA LEU A 29 3.08 7.84 -0.02
C LEU A 29 3.80 7.03 -1.09
N ILE A 30 3.43 7.17 -2.37
CA ILE A 30 4.10 6.48 -3.48
C ILE A 30 5.58 6.89 -3.57
N ALA A 31 5.89 8.17 -3.37
CA ALA A 31 7.27 8.67 -3.36
C ALA A 31 8.06 8.04 -2.20
N ALA A 32 7.53 8.09 -0.98
CA ALA A 32 8.18 7.54 0.22
C ALA A 32 8.40 6.02 0.12
N VAL A 33 7.45 5.28 -0.47
CA VAL A 33 7.61 3.84 -0.70
C VAL A 33 8.69 3.56 -1.75
N ARG A 34 8.79 4.39 -2.81
CA ARG A 34 9.83 4.25 -3.85
C ARG A 34 11.23 4.58 -3.37
N GLU A 35 11.37 5.46 -2.37
CA GLU A 35 12.68 5.70 -1.74
C GLU A 35 13.22 4.43 -1.07
N ARG A 36 12.33 3.60 -0.52
CA ARG A 36 12.71 2.33 0.13
C ARG A 36 12.70 1.13 -0.82
N HIS A 37 11.87 1.17 -1.86
CA HIS A 37 11.74 0.12 -2.89
C HIS A 37 11.78 0.74 -4.30
N PRO A 38 12.97 1.12 -4.80
CA PRO A 38 13.12 1.81 -6.10
C PRO A 38 12.57 1.02 -7.29
N GLU A 39 12.59 -0.31 -7.20
CA GLU A 39 12.07 -1.25 -8.20
C GLU A 39 10.54 -1.41 -8.18
N ALA A 40 9.85 -0.82 -7.19
CA ALA A 40 8.41 -0.94 -7.05
C ALA A 40 7.68 -0.02 -8.05
N SER A 41 6.97 -0.65 -8.99
CA SER A 41 6.08 0.07 -9.91
C SER A 41 4.86 0.63 -9.17
N LYS A 42 4.24 1.69 -9.70
CA LYS A 42 3.01 2.28 -9.13
C LYS A 42 1.92 1.22 -8.92
N LYS A 43 1.77 0.31 -9.89
CA LYS A 43 0.84 -0.82 -9.82
C LYS A 43 1.15 -1.78 -8.66
N ARG A 44 2.42 -2.06 -8.40
CA ARG A 44 2.85 -2.90 -7.27
C ARG A 44 2.58 -2.24 -5.94
N ILE A 45 2.84 -0.94 -5.83
CA ILE A 45 2.60 -0.15 -4.61
C ILE A 45 1.10 -0.11 -4.30
N ALA A 46 0.27 0.17 -5.31
CA ALA A 46 -1.19 0.11 -5.15
C ALA A 46 -1.65 -1.28 -4.70
N GLN A 47 -1.15 -2.35 -5.33
CA GLN A 47 -1.49 -3.73 -4.94
C GLN A 47 -1.05 -4.05 -3.50
N ALA A 48 0.09 -3.53 -3.06
CA ALA A 48 0.60 -3.68 -1.71
C ALA A 48 -0.23 -2.88 -0.69
N ALA A 49 -0.69 -1.68 -1.06
CA ALA A 49 -1.61 -0.89 -0.24
C ALA A 49 -2.93 -1.65 -0.02
N PHE A 50 -3.53 -2.20 -1.07
CA PHE A 50 -4.73 -3.05 -0.95
C PHE A 50 -4.49 -4.29 -0.09
N LEU A 51 -3.34 -4.95 -0.24
CA LEU A 51 -2.98 -6.08 0.60
C LEU A 51 -2.88 -5.65 2.07
N SER A 52 -2.31 -4.48 2.36
CA SER A 52 -2.27 -3.91 3.70
C SER A 52 -3.68 -3.67 4.27
N VAL A 53 -4.63 -3.17 3.46
CA VAL A 53 -6.04 -3.01 3.88
C VAL A 53 -6.60 -4.34 4.34
N ILE A 54 -6.46 -5.39 3.51
CA ILE A 54 -7.04 -6.70 3.74
C ILE A 54 -6.46 -7.32 5.03
N LEU A 55 -5.13 -7.23 5.20
CA LEU A 55 -4.45 -7.74 6.39
C LEU A 55 -4.84 -6.95 7.66
N SER A 56 -5.06 -5.64 7.53
CA SER A 56 -5.49 -4.80 8.65
C SER A 56 -6.97 -5.00 8.97
N ALA A 57 -7.80 -5.34 7.99
CA ALA A 57 -9.22 -5.64 8.19
C ALA A 57 -9.49 -6.91 8.99
N GLU A 58 -8.53 -7.85 8.96
CA GLU A 58 -8.57 -9.02 9.84
C GLU A 58 -8.23 -8.65 11.31
N HIS A 59 -7.68 -7.46 11.57
CA HIS A 59 -7.13 -7.07 12.88
C HIS A 59 -7.80 -5.84 13.52
N GLU A 60 -8.08 -4.74 12.80
CA GLU A 60 -8.71 -3.51 13.34
C GLU A 60 -9.47 -2.69 12.25
N PRO A 61 -10.78 -2.38 12.45
CA PRO A 61 -11.63 -1.75 11.43
C PRO A 61 -11.34 -0.28 11.11
N GLU A 62 -10.69 0.48 12.01
CA GLU A 62 -10.36 1.89 11.76
C GLU A 62 -9.21 2.06 10.75
N GLU A 63 -8.24 1.14 10.75
CA GLU A 63 -7.12 1.11 9.80
C GLU A 63 -7.60 0.76 8.37
N VAL A 64 -8.70 0.01 8.26
CA VAL A 64 -9.33 -0.38 6.99
C VAL A 64 -9.87 0.82 6.22
N GLN A 65 -10.52 1.75 6.90
CA GLN A 65 -11.19 2.88 6.25
C GLN A 65 -10.15 3.83 5.62
N ALA A 66 -9.09 4.15 6.35
CA ALA A 66 -8.01 5.02 5.85
C ALA A 66 -7.30 4.40 4.64
N LEU A 67 -7.08 3.09 4.66
CA LEU A 67 -6.43 2.39 3.56
C LEU A 67 -7.38 2.19 2.36
N HIS A 68 -8.69 2.04 2.58
CA HIS A 68 -9.70 1.91 1.52
C HIS A 68 -9.83 3.19 0.70
N ASP A 69 -9.90 4.36 1.37
CA ASP A 69 -10.07 5.65 0.71
C ASP A 69 -8.87 5.97 -0.20
N LEU A 70 -7.66 5.70 0.31
CA LEU A 70 -6.40 5.79 -0.46
C LEU A 70 -6.40 4.88 -1.71
N ALA A 71 -6.97 3.69 -1.59
CA ALA A 71 -7.03 2.72 -2.68
C ALA A 71 -8.00 3.15 -3.79
N MET A 72 -9.10 3.82 -3.42
CA MET A 72 -10.09 4.32 -4.36
C MET A 72 -9.60 5.55 -5.13
N GLU A 73 -8.96 6.49 -4.46
CA GLU A 73 -8.38 7.67 -5.11
C GLU A 73 -7.29 7.30 -6.12
N THR A 74 -6.51 6.25 -5.82
CA THR A 74 -5.44 5.79 -6.73
C THR A 74 -5.99 5.06 -7.96
N ARG A 75 -7.26 4.61 -7.95
CA ARG A 75 -7.91 3.87 -9.04
C ARG A 75 -8.50 4.79 -10.10
N ASP A 76 -9.11 5.90 -9.70
CA ASP A 76 -9.85 6.79 -10.60
C ASP A 76 -8.97 7.80 -11.35
N ASP A 77 -7.67 7.88 -11.03
CA ASP A 77 -6.65 8.69 -11.71
C ASP A 77 -6.11 8.00 -13.00
N SER A 78 -6.96 7.28 -13.74
CA SER A 78 -6.63 6.55 -15.00
C SER A 78 -7.21 7.21 -16.25
#